data_AF-A0A3B4UWE0-F1
#
_entry.id   AF-A0A3B4UWE0-F1
#
_cell.length_a   1.000
_cell.length_b   1.000
_cell.length_c   1.000
_cell.angle_alpha   90.00
_cell.angle_beta   90.00
_cell.angle_gamma   90.00
#
_symmetry.space_group_name_H-M   'P 1'
#
loop_
_entity.id
_entity.type
_entity.pdbx_description
1 polymer ?
#
loop_
_entity_poly.entity_id
_entity_poly.type
_entity_poly.pdbx_seq_one_letter_code
_entity_poly.pdbx_strand_id
1 'polypeptide(L)'
;MAEYTDPHGDRADEEMPELSDGDDDDIEDDEEQWQWLEEEDSQPVTCLFCDRLLNSVTATLQHCRAEHQVNLVDVIRKHSLDDYGYIKMINFVRSTKCDASCLTGLPDAPLPWESEDFLRPVQQDDPLLQTDPEELCGIEESSMSVCPLSGAGSHDALLQRAQAAEERSRLSEEALSRAMDDLHKLKLLAQGLVLNAETSRSGNLGTVAELREDEDEAYFSSYGHYSIHEEMLKDKVRTESYRDFMYRNPEVFKDKVVLDVGCGTGILSMFAARAGAKKVIAVDQSEIIYQAMDIVRSNQLEDKITLIKGRIEDINLPVEKVDIIISEWMGYFLLFESMLDSVLYARDLYLADGGSVYPDLCNISLAALGDTQKHQDRIAFWDDVYGFNMACMKKAVVPEAMVEVVKADTLISEPTVIQTIDCNRVCLSELEFASDFCLKITNTTDCTAVVGYFDIFFDRGCSNKVMFSTGPQVTKTHWKQTVFLLDKPVPVQAGEELRGKITVRKNKKDPRSLLVTFDLRDRKQTYSLQ
;
A
#
# COMPACT_ATOMS: atom_id res chain seq x y z
N MET A 1 5.75 -43.86 47.84
CA MET A 1 6.67 -44.92 48.32
C MET A 1 6.55 -46.07 47.34
N ALA A 2 7.68 -46.47 46.75
CA ALA A 2 7.95 -47.56 45.80
C ALA A 2 7.27 -47.41 44.41
N GLU A 3 8.00 -47.00 43.36
CA GLU A 3 8.95 -47.77 42.52
C GLU A 3 8.28 -48.92 41.76
N TYR A 4 8.34 -48.91 40.42
CA TYR A 4 8.86 -50.04 39.61
C TYR A 4 9.06 -49.63 38.13
N THR A 5 10.34 -49.55 37.75
CA THR A 5 11.00 -49.98 36.49
C THR A 5 10.44 -49.64 35.09
N ASP A 6 11.27 -48.96 34.32
CA ASP A 6 11.34 -48.90 32.84
C ASP A 6 11.95 -50.22 32.27
N PRO A 7 11.78 -50.62 30.96
CA PRO A 7 12.63 -50.03 29.91
C PRO A 7 12.06 -49.97 28.46
N HIS A 8 12.65 -49.03 27.70
CA HIS A 8 12.94 -49.03 26.24
C HIS A 8 11.88 -48.57 25.22
N GLY A 9 12.20 -47.45 24.59
CA GLY A 9 11.68 -47.04 23.28
C GLY A 9 12.33 -45.74 22.79
N ASP A 10 13.53 -45.86 22.22
CA ASP A 10 14.31 -44.78 21.57
C ASP A 10 13.47 -43.88 20.65
N ARG A 11 13.67 -42.56 20.77
CA ARG A 11 13.89 -41.65 19.62
C ARG A 11 14.29 -40.24 20.07
N ALA A 12 15.59 -39.98 19.93
CA ALA A 12 16.26 -38.75 19.51
C ALA A 12 15.62 -37.41 19.90
N ASP A 13 16.22 -36.81 20.93
CA ASP A 13 16.29 -35.37 21.17
C ASP A 13 17.04 -34.68 20.01
N GLU A 14 16.43 -33.67 19.40
CA GLU A 14 17.16 -32.56 18.80
C GLU A 14 16.95 -31.34 19.70
N GLU A 15 18.03 -30.98 20.40
CA GLU A 15 18.17 -29.77 21.21
C GLU A 15 18.00 -28.53 20.33
N MET A 16 17.00 -27.71 20.66
CA MET A 16 16.94 -26.31 20.22
C MET A 16 17.89 -25.50 21.09
N PRO A 17 18.90 -24.79 20.54
CA PRO A 17 19.78 -23.97 21.35
C PRO A 17 19.06 -22.71 21.84
N GLU A 18 19.14 -22.48 23.16
CA GLU A 18 18.82 -21.22 23.82
C GLU A 18 19.73 -20.10 23.28
N LEU A 19 19.12 -19.00 22.83
CA LEU A 19 19.85 -17.77 22.50
C LEU A 19 19.61 -16.73 23.59
N SER A 20 20.69 -16.56 24.35
CA SER A 20 21.09 -15.47 25.25
C SER A 20 20.41 -14.13 25.03
N ASP A 21 19.85 -13.60 26.11
CA ASP A 21 19.67 -12.18 26.35
C ASP A 21 21.02 -11.45 26.29
N GLY A 22 21.04 -10.31 25.61
CA GLY A 22 22.17 -9.39 25.54
C GLY A 22 21.63 -8.03 25.13
N ASP A 23 21.66 -7.10 26.08
CA ASP A 23 21.23 -5.70 25.98
C ASP A 23 21.88 -4.98 24.79
N ASP A 24 21.11 -4.14 24.10
CA ASP A 24 21.63 -2.92 23.46
C ASP A 24 20.52 -1.85 23.49
N ASP A 25 20.74 -0.86 24.37
CA ASP A 25 20.17 0.48 24.29
C ASP A 25 20.71 1.20 23.04
N ASP A 26 20.01 2.27 22.64
CA ASP A 26 20.34 3.24 21.59
C ASP A 26 19.88 2.92 20.15
N ILE A 27 18.60 3.22 19.86
CA ILE A 27 18.16 3.58 18.50
C ILE A 27 17.77 5.06 18.55
N GLU A 28 18.72 5.92 18.20
CA GLU A 28 18.47 7.30 17.81
C GLU A 28 17.72 7.35 16.47
N ASP A 29 16.88 8.38 16.35
CA ASP A 29 16.12 8.82 15.18
C ASP A 29 16.86 8.66 13.85
N ASP A 30 16.16 8.12 12.83
CA ASP A 30 16.50 8.38 11.42
C ASP A 30 15.21 8.47 10.58
N GLU A 31 14.47 9.56 10.77
CA GLU A 31 13.60 10.12 9.74
C GLU A 31 13.98 11.60 9.54
N GLU A 32 15.01 11.88 8.73
CA GLU A 32 15.11 13.08 7.90
C GLU A 32 16.40 13.09 7.05
N GLN A 33 16.34 12.57 5.82
CA GLN A 33 16.89 13.25 4.63
C GLN A 33 16.65 12.43 3.35
N TRP A 34 15.51 12.65 2.70
CA TRP A 34 15.42 12.51 1.24
C TRP A 34 15.95 13.79 0.58
N GLN A 35 17.20 14.14 0.89
CA GLN A 35 18.00 14.97 0.01
C GLN A 35 18.59 14.04 -1.04
N TRP A 36 18.22 14.24 -2.30
CA TRP A 36 18.93 13.67 -3.43
C TRP A 36 20.37 14.21 -3.42
N LEU A 37 21.24 13.55 -2.66
CA LEU A 37 22.67 13.60 -2.83
C LEU A 37 23.01 12.60 -3.94
N GLU A 38 23.49 13.13 -5.07
CA GLU A 38 24.36 12.38 -5.98
C GLU A 38 25.63 11.99 -5.19
N GLU A 39 25.53 10.97 -4.35
CA GLU A 39 26.70 10.27 -3.82
C GLU A 39 26.99 9.10 -4.77
N GLU A 40 28.11 9.18 -5.50
CA GLU A 40 28.66 8.04 -6.24
C GLU A 40 28.86 6.88 -5.25
N ASP A 41 28.04 5.84 -5.40
CA ASP A 41 28.11 4.57 -4.65
C ASP A 41 29.55 4.06 -4.61
N SER A 42 30.24 4.34 -3.51
CA SER A 42 31.65 3.99 -3.30
C SER A 42 31.74 2.61 -2.64
N GLN A 43 31.05 1.62 -3.19
CA GLN A 43 31.12 0.25 -2.68
C GLN A 43 32.41 -0.44 -3.12
N PRO A 44 33.13 -1.13 -2.22
CA PRO A 44 34.37 -1.81 -2.56
C PRO A 44 34.10 -3.03 -3.46
N VAL A 45 34.73 -3.07 -4.64
CA VAL A 45 34.57 -4.12 -5.65
C VAL A 45 35.91 -4.84 -5.88
N THR A 46 35.91 -6.17 -5.77
CA THR A 46 37.13 -6.97 -6.04
C THR A 46 37.35 -7.12 -7.54
N CYS A 47 38.58 -6.96 -8.03
CA CYS A 47 38.92 -7.23 -9.43
C CYS A 47 38.57 -8.67 -9.84
N LEU A 48 38.16 -8.88 -11.10
CA LEU A 48 37.85 -10.22 -11.62
C LEU A 48 39.08 -11.13 -11.74
N PHE A 49 40.27 -10.57 -11.94
CA PHE A 49 41.47 -11.32 -12.33
C PHE A 49 42.63 -11.21 -11.31
N CYS A 50 42.46 -10.46 -10.22
CA CYS A 50 43.42 -10.41 -9.11
C CYS A 50 42.75 -10.02 -7.79
N ASP A 51 43.50 -10.09 -6.69
CA ASP A 51 43.00 -9.84 -5.33
C ASP A 51 42.91 -8.33 -4.97
N ARG A 52 42.95 -7.41 -5.95
CA ARG A 52 42.81 -5.97 -5.69
C ARG A 52 41.36 -5.61 -5.40
N LEU A 53 41.16 -4.77 -4.39
CA LEU A 53 39.89 -4.17 -4.03
C LEU A 53 39.86 -2.71 -4.52
N LEU A 54 38.85 -2.36 -5.31
CA LEU A 54 38.67 -1.05 -5.93
C LEU A 54 37.43 -0.38 -5.32
N ASN A 55 37.29 0.93 -5.44
CA ASN A 55 36.25 1.71 -4.77
C ASN A 55 34.93 1.83 -5.56
N SER A 56 34.85 1.27 -6.77
CA SER A 56 33.63 1.26 -7.59
C SER A 56 33.71 0.22 -8.71
N VAL A 57 32.57 -0.07 -9.33
CA VAL A 57 32.49 -0.89 -10.55
C VAL A 57 33.28 -0.25 -11.68
N THR A 58 33.12 1.07 -11.91
CA THR A 58 33.86 1.81 -12.94
C THR A 58 35.38 1.73 -12.74
N ALA A 59 35.88 1.90 -11.52
CA ALA A 59 37.30 1.74 -11.22
C ALA A 59 37.79 0.30 -11.46
N THR A 60 36.93 -0.69 -11.19
CA THR A 60 37.22 -2.11 -11.46
C THR A 60 37.34 -2.39 -12.96
N LEU A 61 36.43 -1.85 -13.78
CA LEU A 61 36.49 -1.97 -15.25
C LEU A 61 37.77 -1.33 -15.81
N GLN A 62 38.12 -0.12 -15.33
CA GLN A 62 39.35 0.56 -15.72
C GLN A 62 40.60 -0.24 -15.33
N HIS A 63 40.59 -0.84 -14.14
CA HIS A 63 41.68 -1.68 -13.67
C HIS A 63 41.83 -2.98 -14.49
N CYS A 64 40.72 -3.65 -14.81
CA CYS A 64 40.70 -4.81 -15.73
C CYS A 64 41.31 -4.45 -17.10
N ARG A 65 40.99 -3.27 -17.63
CA ARG A 65 41.55 -2.79 -18.90
C ARG A 65 43.04 -2.50 -18.80
N ALA A 66 43.47 -1.78 -17.75
CA ALA A 66 44.84 -1.30 -17.62
C ALA A 66 45.84 -2.42 -17.28
N GLU A 67 45.50 -3.30 -16.33
CA GLU A 67 46.42 -4.29 -15.77
C GLU A 67 46.21 -5.69 -16.34
N HIS A 68 44.99 -6.00 -16.79
CA HIS A 68 44.64 -7.32 -17.32
C HIS A 68 44.37 -7.33 -18.83
N GLN A 69 44.43 -6.17 -19.50
CA GLN A 69 44.21 -6.01 -20.95
C GLN A 69 42.85 -6.57 -21.43
N VAL A 70 41.85 -6.62 -20.53
CA VAL A 70 40.49 -7.07 -20.83
C VAL A 70 39.53 -5.88 -20.70
N ASN A 71 38.85 -5.54 -21.78
CA ASN A 71 37.73 -4.62 -21.76
C ASN A 71 36.42 -5.42 -21.72
N LEU A 72 35.76 -5.44 -20.56
CA LEU A 72 34.50 -6.18 -20.37
C LEU A 72 33.38 -5.66 -21.25
N VAL A 73 33.35 -4.36 -21.54
CA VAL A 73 32.35 -3.76 -22.44
C VAL A 73 32.51 -4.30 -23.86
N ASP A 74 33.74 -4.49 -24.32
CA ASP A 74 34.01 -5.11 -25.63
C ASP A 74 33.55 -6.58 -25.66
N VAL A 75 33.68 -7.31 -24.55
CA VAL A 75 33.22 -8.71 -24.45
C VAL A 75 31.68 -8.78 -24.48
N ILE A 76 31.00 -7.90 -23.73
CA ILE A 76 29.53 -7.78 -23.72
C ILE A 76 29.00 -7.49 -25.13
N ARG A 77 29.57 -6.48 -25.81
CA ARG A 77 29.18 -6.10 -27.17
C ARG A 77 29.49 -7.20 -28.19
N LYS A 78 30.68 -7.79 -28.15
CA LYS A 78 31.11 -8.82 -29.10
C LYS A 78 30.20 -10.05 -29.06
N HIS A 79 29.79 -10.47 -27.87
CA HIS A 79 29.00 -11.67 -27.68
C HIS A 79 27.50 -11.41 -27.46
N SER A 80 27.06 -10.14 -27.54
CA SER A 80 25.66 -9.73 -27.36
C SER A 80 25.06 -10.30 -26.06
N LEU A 81 25.78 -10.14 -24.95
CA LEU A 81 25.37 -10.67 -23.65
C LEU A 81 24.19 -9.85 -23.10
N ASP A 82 23.09 -10.54 -22.79
CA ASP A 82 22.00 -10.03 -21.95
C ASP A 82 22.36 -10.12 -20.45
N ASP A 83 21.49 -9.66 -19.57
CA ASP A 83 21.71 -9.67 -18.10
C ASP A 83 22.16 -11.04 -17.61
N TYR A 84 21.50 -12.10 -18.09
CA TYR A 84 21.81 -13.47 -17.71
C TYR A 84 23.17 -13.94 -18.26
N GLY A 85 23.48 -13.62 -19.51
CA GLY A 85 24.78 -13.90 -20.13
C GLY A 85 25.93 -13.19 -19.43
N TYR A 86 25.72 -11.94 -19.01
CA TYR A 86 26.67 -11.16 -18.24
C TYR A 86 26.90 -11.75 -16.84
N ILE A 87 25.84 -12.07 -16.09
CA ILE A 87 25.91 -12.74 -14.78
C ILE A 87 26.68 -14.06 -14.88
N LYS A 88 26.35 -14.89 -15.89
CA LYS A 88 27.03 -16.17 -16.12
C LYS A 88 28.52 -15.99 -16.40
N MET A 89 28.90 -14.99 -17.20
CA MET A 89 30.30 -14.67 -17.48
C MET A 89 31.06 -14.26 -16.21
N ILE A 90 30.50 -13.35 -15.41
CA ILE A 90 31.12 -12.88 -14.15
C ILE A 90 31.31 -14.06 -13.20
N ASN A 91 30.26 -14.86 -12.98
CA ASN A 91 30.34 -16.03 -12.11
C ASN A 91 31.31 -17.09 -12.63
N PHE A 92 31.41 -17.30 -13.95
CA PHE A 92 32.39 -18.19 -14.55
C PHE A 92 33.83 -17.75 -14.22
N VAL A 93 34.15 -16.47 -14.39
CA VAL A 93 35.50 -15.96 -14.07
C VAL A 93 35.79 -16.11 -12.57
N ARG A 94 34.83 -15.78 -11.72
CA ARG A 94 34.94 -15.93 -10.26
C ARG A 94 35.11 -17.38 -9.81
N SER A 95 34.34 -18.32 -10.38
CA SER A 95 34.35 -19.73 -9.98
C SER A 95 35.60 -20.46 -10.47
N THR A 96 36.06 -20.14 -11.68
CA THR A 96 37.21 -20.81 -12.31
C THR A 96 38.54 -20.18 -11.94
N LYS A 97 38.53 -18.93 -11.46
CA LYS A 97 39.73 -18.11 -11.23
C LYS A 97 40.66 -18.10 -12.44
N CYS A 98 40.07 -18.06 -13.65
CA CYS A 98 40.84 -18.02 -14.88
C CYS A 98 41.57 -16.67 -15.04
N ASP A 99 42.70 -16.70 -15.75
CA ASP A 99 43.42 -15.48 -16.09
C ASP A 99 42.68 -14.71 -17.19
N ALA A 100 43.05 -13.46 -17.43
CA ALA A 100 42.42 -12.60 -18.44
C ALA A 100 42.37 -13.24 -19.85
N SER A 101 43.22 -14.23 -20.12
CA SER A 101 43.24 -14.94 -21.40
C SER A 101 41.95 -15.73 -21.67
N CYS A 102 41.20 -16.11 -20.63
CA CYS A 102 39.94 -16.84 -20.77
C CYS A 102 38.81 -16.03 -21.42
N LEU A 103 38.90 -14.69 -21.44
CA LEU A 103 37.93 -13.83 -22.14
C LEU A 103 38.44 -13.31 -23.49
N THR A 104 39.73 -13.50 -23.79
CA THR A 104 40.33 -13.07 -25.05
C THR A 104 40.39 -14.23 -26.05
N GLY A 105 39.90 -14.02 -27.28
CA GLY A 105 39.99 -15.03 -28.34
C GLY A 105 38.94 -16.14 -28.27
N LEU A 106 37.80 -15.89 -27.61
CA LEU A 106 36.67 -16.82 -27.53
C LEU A 106 35.99 -17.06 -28.89
N PRO A 107 35.49 -18.30 -29.12
CA PRO A 107 34.66 -18.62 -30.28
C PRO A 107 33.29 -17.93 -30.20
N ASP A 108 32.62 -17.74 -31.34
CA ASP A 108 31.30 -17.08 -31.36
C ASP A 108 30.21 -17.91 -30.66
N ALA A 109 30.33 -19.25 -30.64
CA ALA A 109 29.54 -20.18 -29.83
C ALA A 109 30.16 -21.60 -29.87
N PRO A 110 29.92 -22.47 -28.87
CA PRO A 110 29.31 -22.18 -27.57
C PRO A 110 30.31 -21.47 -26.63
N LEU A 111 29.81 -20.57 -25.79
CA LEU A 111 30.64 -19.88 -24.81
C LEU A 111 30.99 -20.78 -23.62
N PRO A 112 32.11 -20.53 -22.92
CA PRO A 112 32.52 -21.35 -21.77
C PRO A 112 31.54 -21.35 -20.58
N TRP A 113 30.62 -20.38 -20.53
CA TRP A 113 29.70 -20.13 -19.42
C TRP A 113 28.21 -20.34 -19.76
N GLU A 114 27.90 -21.16 -20.77
CA GLU A 114 26.51 -21.46 -21.17
C GLU A 114 25.71 -22.20 -20.07
N SER A 115 26.38 -22.91 -19.16
CA SER A 115 25.71 -23.68 -18.09
C SER A 115 24.88 -22.81 -17.15
N GLU A 116 23.69 -23.28 -16.82
CA GLU A 116 22.80 -22.69 -15.80
C GLU A 116 23.44 -22.69 -14.40
N ASP A 117 24.47 -23.50 -14.16
CA ASP A 117 25.21 -23.49 -12.89
C ASP A 117 25.84 -22.13 -12.59
N PHE A 118 26.15 -21.33 -13.62
CA PHE A 118 26.73 -19.99 -13.47
C PHE A 118 25.71 -18.88 -13.16
N LEU A 119 24.42 -19.21 -13.01
CA LEU A 119 23.43 -18.27 -12.48
C LEU A 119 23.48 -18.14 -10.95
N ARG A 120 24.22 -19.01 -10.26
CA ARG A 120 24.40 -18.91 -8.82
C ARG A 120 25.57 -17.99 -8.50
N PRO A 121 25.39 -16.93 -7.69
CA PRO A 121 26.45 -16.00 -7.36
C PRO A 121 27.58 -16.71 -6.62
N VAL A 122 28.82 -16.53 -7.10
CA VAL A 122 30.03 -17.07 -6.43
C VAL A 122 30.38 -16.23 -5.21
N GLN A 123 30.14 -14.92 -5.28
CA GLN A 123 30.29 -13.97 -4.20
C GLN A 123 28.92 -13.37 -3.88
N GLN A 124 28.52 -13.45 -2.61
CA GLN A 124 27.28 -12.84 -2.14
C GLN A 124 27.42 -11.32 -2.19
N ASP A 125 26.40 -10.65 -2.72
CA ASP A 125 26.35 -9.19 -2.91
C ASP A 125 27.51 -8.64 -3.77
N ASP A 126 27.97 -9.37 -4.81
CA ASP A 126 28.98 -8.86 -5.76
C ASP A 126 28.42 -7.64 -6.52
N PRO A 127 28.99 -6.43 -6.36
CA PRO A 127 28.48 -5.23 -7.04
C PRO A 127 28.50 -5.33 -8.57
N LEU A 128 29.39 -6.17 -9.13
CA LEU A 128 29.40 -6.44 -10.58
C LEU A 128 28.14 -7.20 -11.03
N LEU A 129 27.53 -8.02 -10.17
CA LEU A 129 26.28 -8.73 -10.51
C LEU A 129 25.03 -7.86 -10.35
N GLN A 130 25.15 -6.70 -9.70
CA GLN A 130 24.07 -5.74 -9.49
C GLN A 130 24.07 -4.62 -10.53
N THR A 131 25.07 -4.58 -11.41
CA THR A 131 25.19 -3.55 -12.45
C THR A 131 24.55 -4.02 -13.75
N ASP A 132 23.74 -3.14 -14.36
CA ASP A 132 23.14 -3.38 -15.66
C ASP A 132 24.20 -3.30 -16.79
N PRO A 133 24.38 -4.37 -17.60
CA PRO A 133 25.33 -4.35 -18.72
C PRO A 133 25.02 -3.28 -19.78
N GLU A 134 23.77 -2.84 -19.94
CA GLU A 134 23.39 -1.75 -20.84
C GLU A 134 23.90 -0.39 -20.31
N GLU A 135 23.84 -0.17 -18.99
CA GLU A 135 24.37 1.02 -18.33
C GLU A 135 25.90 1.09 -18.50
N LEU A 136 26.61 -0.03 -18.33
CA LEU A 136 28.06 -0.13 -18.56
C LEU A 136 28.44 0.23 -20.01
N CYS A 137 27.62 -0.20 -20.97
CA CYS A 137 27.83 0.13 -22.38
C CYS A 137 27.60 1.63 -22.67
N GLY A 138 26.69 2.27 -21.94
CA GLY A 138 26.38 3.70 -22.05
C GLY A 138 27.47 4.63 -21.47
N ILE A 139 28.13 4.22 -20.38
CA ILE A 139 29.20 5.01 -19.72
C ILE A 139 30.42 5.20 -20.65
N GLU A 140 30.76 4.21 -21.49
CA GLU A 140 31.84 4.35 -22.49
C GLU A 140 31.48 5.32 -23.63
N GLU A 141 30.21 5.45 -24.00
CA GLU A 141 29.79 6.38 -25.06
C GLU A 141 29.96 7.85 -24.65
N SER A 142 29.82 8.15 -23.35
CA SER A 142 30.09 9.49 -22.79
C SER A 142 31.59 9.83 -22.67
N SER A 143 32.48 8.84 -22.61
CA SER A 143 33.93 9.04 -22.34
C SER A 143 34.84 8.96 -23.58
N MET A 144 34.32 8.64 -24.77
CA MET A 144 35.08 8.58 -26.03
C MET A 144 35.01 9.84 -26.91
N SER A 145 34.83 11.04 -26.33
CA SER A 145 34.94 12.31 -27.07
C SER A 145 36.38 12.87 -27.10
N VAL A 146 37.39 12.05 -27.37
CA VAL A 146 38.69 12.55 -27.84
C VAL A 146 39.37 11.50 -28.71
N CYS A 147 39.49 11.73 -30.02
CA CYS A 147 40.69 11.45 -30.84
C CYS A 147 40.48 11.72 -32.35
N PRO A 148 41.56 11.87 -33.15
CA PRO A 148 41.68 12.92 -34.15
C PRO A 148 41.25 12.55 -35.57
N LEU A 149 41.10 13.60 -36.37
CA LEU A 149 40.86 13.63 -37.81
C LEU A 149 41.69 12.61 -38.62
N SER A 150 40.98 11.71 -39.31
CA SER A 150 41.37 11.23 -40.65
C SER A 150 40.13 10.82 -41.43
N GLY A 151 40.03 11.29 -42.68
CA GLY A 151 38.82 11.26 -43.50
C GLY A 151 38.50 9.92 -44.17
N ALA A 152 37.35 9.96 -44.84
CA ALA A 152 36.73 8.92 -45.68
C ALA A 152 35.90 7.84 -44.96
N GLY A 153 34.93 8.26 -44.13
CA GLY A 153 33.80 7.42 -43.65
C GLY A 153 32.56 8.22 -43.24
N SER A 154 32.50 9.50 -43.60
CA SER A 154 31.70 10.51 -42.89
C SER A 154 30.20 10.45 -43.16
N HIS A 155 29.73 9.93 -44.29
CA HIS A 155 28.30 10.05 -44.62
C HIS A 155 27.46 8.95 -43.97
N ASP A 156 27.97 7.71 -43.92
CA ASP A 156 27.24 6.56 -43.38
C ASP A 156 27.14 6.60 -41.86
N ALA A 157 28.22 7.03 -41.19
CA ALA A 157 28.22 7.24 -39.74
C ALA A 157 27.32 8.41 -39.30
N LEU A 158 27.20 9.45 -40.12
CA LEU A 158 26.24 10.54 -39.87
C LEU A 158 24.79 10.07 -40.08
N LEU A 159 24.56 9.21 -41.08
CA LEU A 159 23.23 8.65 -41.36
C LEU A 159 22.75 7.73 -40.23
N GLN A 160 23.63 6.87 -39.72
CA GLN A 160 23.32 6.01 -38.57
C GLN A 160 23.07 6.82 -37.28
N ARG A 161 23.85 7.88 -37.03
CA ARG A 161 23.60 8.78 -35.89
C ARG A 161 22.29 9.54 -36.03
N ALA A 162 21.91 9.93 -37.25
CA ALA A 162 20.62 10.58 -37.51
C ALA A 162 19.47 9.60 -37.29
N GLN A 163 19.57 8.36 -37.76
CA GLN A 163 18.55 7.32 -37.55
C GLN A 163 18.39 6.94 -36.08
N ALA A 164 19.50 6.81 -35.33
CA ALA A 164 19.44 6.55 -33.90
C ALA A 164 18.85 7.74 -33.11
N ALA A 165 19.12 8.97 -33.55
CA ALA A 165 18.50 10.16 -32.96
C ALA A 165 17.00 10.24 -33.27
N GLU A 166 16.58 9.87 -34.47
CA GLU A 166 15.18 9.79 -34.88
C GLU A 166 14.42 8.74 -34.08
N GLU A 167 15.01 7.56 -33.87
CA GLU A 167 14.40 6.49 -33.06
C GLU A 167 14.26 6.88 -31.58
N ARG A 168 15.29 7.53 -30.99
CA ARG A 168 15.17 8.10 -29.63
C ARG A 168 14.10 9.18 -29.56
N SER A 169 14.00 10.03 -30.58
CA SER A 169 12.94 11.04 -30.65
C SER A 169 11.57 10.39 -30.70
N ARG A 170 11.40 9.32 -31.50
CA ARG A 170 10.15 8.57 -31.62
C ARG A 170 9.75 7.93 -30.29
N LEU A 171 10.66 7.25 -29.60
CA LEU A 171 10.39 6.64 -28.30
C LEU A 171 10.05 7.69 -27.23
N SER A 172 10.74 8.84 -27.25
CA SER A 172 10.45 9.97 -26.36
C SER A 172 9.07 10.59 -26.66
N GLU A 173 8.70 10.74 -27.93
CA GLU A 173 7.37 11.21 -28.32
C GLU A 173 6.27 10.24 -27.90
N GLU A 174 6.50 8.92 -28.02
CA GLU A 174 5.57 7.89 -27.53
C GLU A 174 5.44 7.91 -25.99
N ALA A 175 6.55 8.09 -25.27
CA ALA A 175 6.54 8.27 -23.82
C ALA A 175 5.82 9.57 -23.40
N LEU A 176 6.05 10.67 -24.11
CA LEU A 176 5.38 11.94 -23.87
C LEU A 176 3.88 11.84 -24.17
N SER A 177 3.49 11.15 -25.24
CA SER A 177 2.08 10.91 -25.56
C SER A 177 1.38 10.13 -24.45
N ARG A 178 2.01 9.06 -23.92
CA ARG A 178 1.48 8.31 -22.76
C ARG A 178 1.35 9.19 -21.53
N ALA A 179 2.37 9.97 -21.20
CA ALA A 179 2.34 10.90 -20.07
C ALA A 179 1.26 11.99 -20.24
N MET A 180 1.04 12.48 -21.47
CA MET A 180 -0.02 13.44 -21.78
C MET A 180 -1.41 12.82 -21.65
N ASP A 181 -1.60 11.57 -22.05
CA ASP A 181 -2.85 10.84 -21.86
C ASP A 181 -3.13 10.60 -20.38
N ASP A 182 -2.11 10.24 -19.59
CA ASP A 182 -2.25 10.06 -18.15
C ASP A 182 -2.51 11.39 -17.43
N LEU A 183 -1.88 12.47 -17.86
CA LEU A 183 -2.17 13.82 -17.37
C LEU A 183 -3.57 14.29 -17.79
N HIS A 184 -4.08 13.86 -18.96
CA HIS A 184 -5.45 14.11 -19.38
C HIS A 184 -6.46 13.34 -18.53
N LYS A 185 -6.19 12.06 -18.22
CA LYS A 185 -6.99 11.27 -17.28
C LYS A 185 -6.98 11.89 -15.88
N LEU A 186 -5.81 12.27 -15.36
CA LEU A 186 -5.69 12.97 -14.07
C LEU A 186 -6.46 14.30 -14.07
N LYS A 187 -6.42 15.04 -15.19
CA LYS A 187 -7.20 16.26 -15.37
C LYS A 187 -8.70 16.00 -15.42
N LEU A 188 -9.16 14.91 -16.05
CA LEU A 188 -10.57 14.52 -16.05
C LEU A 188 -11.04 14.11 -14.65
N LEU A 189 -10.20 13.37 -13.90
CA LEU A 189 -10.42 13.06 -12.49
C LEU A 189 -10.53 14.34 -11.65
N ALA A 190 -9.58 15.27 -11.81
CA ALA A 190 -9.60 16.56 -11.13
C ALA A 190 -10.77 17.46 -11.56
N GLN A 191 -11.17 17.43 -12.83
CA GLN A 191 -12.33 18.18 -13.34
C GLN A 191 -13.64 17.60 -12.84
N GLY A 192 -13.75 16.27 -12.67
CA GLY A 192 -14.89 15.63 -12.02
C GLY A 192 -15.04 16.08 -10.55
N LEU A 193 -13.92 16.19 -9.83
CA LEU A 193 -13.88 16.70 -8.46
C LEU A 193 -14.24 18.20 -8.36
N VAL A 194 -13.87 19.02 -9.34
CA VAL A 194 -14.07 20.48 -9.32
C VAL A 194 -15.42 20.92 -9.91
N LEU A 195 -15.94 20.25 -10.94
CA LEU A 195 -17.15 20.70 -11.66
C LEU A 195 -18.46 20.18 -11.07
N ASN A 196 -18.45 19.08 -10.31
CA ASN A 196 -19.64 18.59 -9.61
C ASN A 196 -20.04 19.45 -8.38
N ALA A 197 -19.24 20.48 -8.05
CA ALA A 197 -19.52 21.39 -6.96
C ALA A 197 -20.73 22.32 -7.18
N GLU A 198 -21.20 22.54 -8.42
CA GLU A 198 -22.15 23.64 -8.73
C GLU A 198 -23.57 23.28 -9.20
N THR A 199 -23.96 22.02 -9.36
CA THR A 199 -25.34 21.72 -9.82
C THR A 199 -26.02 20.58 -9.07
N SER A 200 -26.72 20.91 -7.99
CA SER A 200 -28.17 20.70 -7.86
C SER A 200 -28.68 21.12 -6.47
N ARG A 201 -29.85 21.76 -6.45
CA ARG A 201 -30.66 22.01 -5.24
C ARG A 201 -31.85 21.04 -5.29
N SER A 202 -31.98 20.17 -4.32
CA SER A 202 -33.23 19.89 -3.57
C SER A 202 -32.99 18.73 -2.59
N GLY A 203 -33.64 18.77 -1.43
CA GLY A 203 -33.39 17.85 -0.32
C GLY A 203 -34.06 16.49 -0.43
N ASN A 204 -33.30 15.47 -0.02
CA ASN A 204 -33.61 14.44 0.98
C ASN A 204 -32.25 13.89 1.49
N LEU A 205 -32.21 12.94 2.43
CA LEU A 205 -30.95 12.33 2.90
C LEU A 205 -30.19 11.76 1.69
N GLY A 206 -29.00 12.26 1.38
CA GLY A 206 -28.20 11.73 0.26
C GLY A 206 -27.65 10.35 0.64
N THR A 207 -28.36 9.29 0.27
CA THR A 207 -27.92 7.89 0.46
C THR A 207 -27.28 7.34 -0.80
N VAL A 208 -26.33 6.40 -0.68
CA VAL A 208 -25.65 5.79 -1.84
C VAL A 208 -26.62 5.07 -2.77
N ALA A 209 -27.70 4.48 -2.24
CA ALA A 209 -28.74 3.82 -3.01
C ALA A 209 -29.48 4.75 -4.00
N GLU A 210 -29.47 6.07 -3.76
CA GLU A 210 -30.12 7.06 -4.63
C GLU A 210 -29.19 7.57 -5.75
N LEU A 211 -27.89 7.22 -5.71
CA LEU A 211 -26.93 7.61 -6.75
C LEU A 211 -27.24 6.88 -8.06
N ARG A 212 -27.15 7.62 -9.18
CA ARG A 212 -27.20 7.03 -10.51
C ARG A 212 -25.86 6.36 -10.85
N GLU A 213 -25.89 5.37 -11.74
CA GLU A 213 -24.67 4.63 -12.13
C GLU A 213 -23.55 5.55 -12.67
N ASP A 214 -23.90 6.63 -13.38
CA ASP A 214 -22.95 7.62 -13.91
C ASP A 214 -22.34 8.52 -12.83
N GLU A 215 -23.06 8.76 -11.73
CA GLU A 215 -22.59 9.54 -10.58
C GLU A 215 -21.61 8.73 -9.71
N ASP A 216 -21.66 7.40 -9.79
CA ASP A 216 -20.86 6.46 -8.99
C ASP A 216 -19.79 5.72 -9.83
N GLU A 217 -19.70 6.01 -11.13
CA GLU A 217 -18.79 5.33 -12.06
C GLU A 217 -17.32 5.54 -11.67
N ALA A 218 -16.95 6.75 -11.26
CA ALA A 218 -15.58 7.05 -10.83
C ALA A 218 -15.14 6.21 -9.63
N TYR A 219 -16.06 5.97 -8.69
CA TYR A 219 -15.84 5.12 -7.53
C TYR A 219 -15.58 3.67 -7.96
N PHE A 220 -16.48 3.06 -8.74
CA PHE A 220 -16.30 1.66 -9.13
C PHE A 220 -15.17 1.45 -10.15
N SER A 221 -14.85 2.47 -10.94
CA SER A 221 -13.72 2.44 -11.87
C SER A 221 -12.38 2.36 -11.15
N SER A 222 -12.23 3.05 -10.00
CA SER A 222 -11.01 2.98 -9.21
C SER A 222 -10.75 1.56 -8.70
N TYR A 223 -11.80 0.89 -8.18
CA TYR A 223 -11.74 -0.50 -7.73
C TYR A 223 -11.60 -1.52 -8.88
N GLY A 224 -11.74 -1.11 -10.14
CA GLY A 224 -11.36 -1.96 -11.28
C GLY A 224 -9.86 -2.15 -11.42
N HIS A 225 -9.03 -1.30 -10.79
CA HIS A 225 -7.58 -1.33 -10.91
C HIS A 225 -6.93 -2.25 -9.88
N TYR A 226 -6.00 -3.11 -10.32
CA TYR A 226 -5.39 -4.14 -9.46
C TYR A 226 -4.60 -3.58 -8.27
N SER A 227 -4.04 -2.37 -8.39
CA SER A 227 -3.16 -1.79 -7.36
C SER A 227 -3.87 -1.58 -6.02
N ILE A 228 -5.16 -1.21 -6.03
CA ILE A 228 -5.95 -1.04 -4.80
C ILE A 228 -6.13 -2.41 -4.12
N HIS A 229 -6.42 -3.45 -4.91
CA HIS A 229 -6.54 -4.82 -4.39
C HIS A 229 -5.21 -5.36 -3.87
N GLU A 230 -4.10 -5.01 -4.52
CA GLU A 230 -2.77 -5.40 -4.06
C GLU A 230 -2.44 -4.79 -2.69
N GLU A 231 -2.72 -3.49 -2.48
CA GLU A 231 -2.56 -2.82 -1.19
C GLU A 231 -3.43 -3.49 -0.11
N MET A 232 -4.72 -3.71 -0.42
CA MET A 232 -5.67 -4.37 0.48
C MET A 232 -5.27 -5.81 0.84
N LEU A 233 -4.69 -6.57 -0.10
CA LEU A 233 -4.24 -7.95 0.12
C LEU A 233 -2.90 -8.02 0.86
N LYS A 234 -2.02 -7.02 0.68
CA LYS A 234 -0.74 -6.90 1.42
C LYS A 234 -0.96 -6.44 2.86
N ASP A 235 -2.09 -5.80 3.17
CA ASP A 235 -2.53 -5.54 4.53
C ASP A 235 -2.90 -6.85 5.25
N LYS A 236 -1.91 -7.40 5.96
CA LYS A 236 -2.05 -8.64 6.74
C LYS A 236 -2.99 -8.47 7.91
N VAL A 237 -2.94 -7.34 8.62
CA VAL A 237 -3.80 -7.09 9.79
C VAL A 237 -5.27 -7.20 9.38
N ARG A 238 -5.64 -6.53 8.28
CA ARG A 238 -6.97 -6.65 7.67
C ARG A 238 -7.27 -8.10 7.27
N THR A 239 -6.49 -8.63 6.34
CA THR A 239 -6.85 -9.88 5.63
C THR A 239 -6.80 -11.10 6.56
N GLU A 240 -5.81 -11.16 7.45
CA GLU A 240 -5.67 -12.26 8.40
C GLU A 240 -6.70 -12.21 9.52
N SER A 241 -7.18 -11.02 9.94
CA SER A 241 -8.25 -10.93 10.94
C SER A 241 -9.56 -11.56 10.44
N TYR A 242 -9.94 -11.27 9.20
CA TYR A 242 -11.10 -11.93 8.58
C TYR A 242 -10.87 -13.44 8.42
N ARG A 243 -9.70 -13.85 7.91
CA ARG A 243 -9.34 -15.27 7.79
C ARG A 243 -9.44 -16.00 9.13
N ASP A 244 -8.82 -15.44 10.15
CA ASP A 244 -8.70 -16.04 11.47
C ASP A 244 -10.06 -16.10 12.16
N PHE A 245 -10.91 -15.09 11.98
CA PHE A 245 -12.29 -15.16 12.43
C PHE A 245 -13.03 -16.36 11.81
N MET A 246 -12.95 -16.54 10.50
CA MET A 246 -13.65 -17.64 9.81
C MET A 246 -13.05 -19.01 10.16
N TYR A 247 -11.73 -19.13 10.20
CA TYR A 247 -11.04 -20.41 10.40
C TYR A 247 -11.00 -20.87 11.84
N ARG A 248 -11.00 -19.94 12.80
CA ARG A 248 -11.08 -20.27 14.24
C ARG A 248 -12.53 -20.49 14.70
N ASN A 249 -13.52 -20.15 13.87
CA ASN A 249 -14.94 -20.34 14.18
C ASN A 249 -15.69 -21.07 13.03
N PRO A 250 -15.23 -22.24 12.58
CA PRO A 250 -15.87 -22.97 11.48
C PRO A 250 -17.33 -23.34 11.80
N GLU A 251 -17.70 -23.47 13.07
CA GLU A 251 -19.08 -23.71 13.50
C GLU A 251 -20.05 -22.58 13.13
N VAL A 252 -19.55 -21.35 12.95
CA VAL A 252 -20.35 -20.21 12.51
C VAL A 252 -20.70 -20.37 11.03
N PHE A 253 -19.75 -20.83 10.21
CA PHE A 253 -19.86 -20.87 8.75
C PHE A 253 -20.34 -22.22 8.19
N LYS A 254 -20.16 -23.31 8.94
CA LYS A 254 -20.45 -24.65 8.47
C LYS A 254 -21.91 -24.80 8.03
N ASP A 255 -22.10 -25.29 6.82
CA ASP A 255 -23.40 -25.54 6.19
C ASP A 255 -24.27 -24.27 5.99
N LYS A 256 -23.69 -23.06 6.16
CA LYS A 256 -24.36 -21.77 5.99
C LYS A 256 -24.32 -21.23 4.57
N VAL A 257 -25.30 -20.38 4.23
CA VAL A 257 -25.27 -19.53 3.03
C VAL A 257 -24.71 -18.17 3.41
N VAL A 258 -23.60 -17.78 2.78
CA VAL A 258 -22.87 -16.53 3.06
C VAL A 258 -23.04 -15.57 1.89
N LEU A 259 -23.28 -14.30 2.18
CA LEU A 259 -23.20 -13.19 1.22
C LEU A 259 -21.94 -12.37 1.49
N ASP A 260 -21.10 -12.20 0.48
CA ASP A 260 -19.92 -11.33 0.50
C ASP A 260 -20.25 -10.05 -0.31
N VAL A 261 -20.43 -8.92 0.38
CA VAL A 261 -20.83 -7.64 -0.22
C VAL A 261 -19.59 -6.79 -0.53
N GLY A 262 -19.36 -6.49 -1.80
CA GLY A 262 -18.13 -5.86 -2.29
C GLY A 262 -16.96 -6.84 -2.25
N CYS A 263 -17.12 -7.98 -2.92
CA CYS A 263 -16.18 -9.09 -2.76
C CYS A 263 -14.79 -8.82 -3.35
N GLY A 264 -14.64 -7.81 -4.21
CA GLY A 264 -13.39 -7.51 -4.91
C GLY A 264 -12.84 -8.74 -5.61
N THR A 265 -11.59 -9.11 -5.27
CA THR A 265 -10.91 -10.32 -5.77
C THR A 265 -11.49 -11.65 -5.27
N GLY A 266 -12.48 -11.63 -4.36
CA GLY A 266 -13.14 -12.82 -3.81
C GLY A 266 -12.38 -13.49 -2.65
N ILE A 267 -11.39 -12.82 -2.04
CA ILE A 267 -10.57 -13.40 -0.97
C ILE A 267 -11.39 -13.83 0.25
N LEU A 268 -12.34 -12.98 0.69
CA LEU A 268 -13.21 -13.30 1.84
C LEU A 268 -14.17 -14.44 1.51
N SER A 269 -14.72 -14.43 0.30
CA SER A 269 -15.51 -15.54 -0.23
C SER A 269 -14.77 -16.88 -0.20
N MET A 270 -13.49 -16.89 -0.57
CA MET A 270 -12.66 -18.10 -0.51
C MET A 270 -12.40 -18.57 0.93
N PHE A 271 -12.19 -17.64 1.88
CA PHE A 271 -12.08 -18.00 3.29
C PHE A 271 -13.39 -18.61 3.82
N ALA A 272 -14.54 -18.01 3.52
CA ALA A 272 -15.84 -18.53 3.93
C ALA A 272 -16.11 -19.93 3.37
N ALA A 273 -15.79 -20.16 2.09
CA ALA A 273 -15.94 -21.47 1.45
C ALA A 273 -15.04 -22.55 2.09
N ARG A 274 -13.82 -22.19 2.47
CA ARG A 274 -12.87 -23.08 3.18
C ARG A 274 -13.25 -23.31 4.64
N ALA A 275 -13.89 -22.33 5.29
CA ALA A 275 -14.44 -22.47 6.65
C ALA A 275 -15.67 -23.40 6.73
N GLY A 276 -16.17 -23.88 5.60
CA GLY A 276 -17.24 -24.88 5.54
C GLY A 276 -18.60 -24.34 5.10
N ALA A 277 -18.67 -23.10 4.59
CA ALA A 277 -19.90 -22.57 4.00
C ALA A 277 -20.46 -23.54 2.94
N LYS A 278 -21.79 -23.72 2.98
CA LYS A 278 -22.52 -24.52 1.99
C LYS A 278 -22.50 -23.84 0.63
N LYS A 279 -22.68 -22.52 0.63
CA LYS A 279 -22.67 -21.68 -0.55
C LYS A 279 -22.21 -20.27 -0.16
N VAL A 280 -21.42 -19.66 -1.01
CA VAL A 280 -21.07 -18.24 -0.92
C VAL A 280 -21.59 -17.52 -2.15
N ILE A 281 -22.28 -16.40 -1.95
CA ILE A 281 -22.72 -15.51 -3.01
C ILE A 281 -21.88 -14.24 -2.86
N ALA A 282 -21.10 -13.91 -3.88
CA ALA A 282 -20.14 -12.82 -3.84
C ALA A 282 -20.58 -11.74 -4.84
N VAL A 283 -20.75 -10.51 -4.38
CA VAL A 283 -21.31 -9.42 -5.18
C VAL A 283 -20.28 -8.30 -5.27
N ASP A 284 -20.00 -7.83 -6.48
CA ASP A 284 -19.17 -6.66 -6.71
C ASP A 284 -19.59 -5.95 -8.00
N GLN A 285 -19.61 -4.62 -7.99
CA GLN A 285 -19.99 -3.84 -9.16
C GLN A 285 -18.81 -3.60 -10.10
N SER A 286 -17.58 -3.55 -9.59
CA SER A 286 -16.38 -3.21 -10.36
C SER A 286 -15.99 -4.33 -11.33
N GLU A 287 -15.15 -3.98 -12.32
CA GLU A 287 -14.69 -4.95 -13.33
C GLU A 287 -13.76 -6.04 -12.75
N ILE A 288 -13.22 -5.85 -11.53
CA ILE A 288 -12.35 -6.83 -10.87
C ILE A 288 -13.02 -8.20 -10.68
N ILE A 289 -14.36 -8.22 -10.69
CA ILE A 289 -15.13 -9.45 -10.49
C ILE A 289 -14.83 -10.49 -11.57
N TYR A 290 -14.45 -10.07 -12.78
CA TYR A 290 -14.07 -11.01 -13.84
C TYR A 290 -12.77 -11.74 -13.49
N GLN A 291 -11.79 -11.04 -12.93
CA GLN A 291 -10.58 -11.65 -12.37
C GLN A 291 -10.91 -12.52 -11.16
N ALA A 292 -11.84 -12.09 -10.30
CA ALA A 292 -12.30 -12.89 -9.18
C ALA A 292 -12.92 -14.23 -9.62
N MET A 293 -13.64 -14.27 -10.75
CA MET A 293 -14.14 -15.51 -11.34
C MET A 293 -13.00 -16.46 -11.72
N ASP A 294 -11.94 -15.94 -12.35
CA ASP A 294 -10.78 -16.75 -12.73
C ASP A 294 -9.96 -17.22 -11.51
N ILE A 295 -9.84 -16.38 -10.49
CA ILE A 295 -9.20 -16.72 -9.20
C ILE A 295 -9.96 -17.87 -8.53
N VAL A 296 -11.30 -17.77 -8.45
CA VAL A 296 -12.14 -18.80 -7.82
C VAL A 296 -12.03 -20.14 -8.55
N ARG A 297 -12.05 -20.15 -9.89
CA ARG A 297 -11.84 -21.37 -10.71
C ARG A 297 -10.44 -21.94 -10.53
N SER A 298 -9.42 -21.08 -10.50
CA SER A 298 -8.02 -21.48 -10.30
C SER A 298 -7.78 -22.14 -8.94
N ASN A 299 -8.67 -21.89 -7.97
CA ASN A 299 -8.65 -22.49 -6.64
C ASN A 299 -9.70 -23.61 -6.44
N GLN A 300 -10.39 -24.05 -7.50
CA GLN A 300 -11.39 -25.13 -7.48
C GLN A 300 -12.54 -24.87 -6.49
N LEU A 301 -13.02 -23.62 -6.41
CA LEU A 301 -14.09 -23.20 -5.51
C LEU A 301 -15.37 -22.75 -6.24
N GLU A 302 -15.41 -22.88 -7.56
CA GLU A 302 -16.53 -22.45 -8.42
C GLU A 302 -17.85 -23.16 -8.13
N ASP A 303 -17.81 -24.39 -7.60
CA ASP A 303 -19.02 -25.13 -7.20
C ASP A 303 -19.65 -24.57 -5.92
N LYS A 304 -18.87 -23.83 -5.10
CA LYS A 304 -19.31 -23.26 -3.83
C LYS A 304 -19.57 -21.76 -3.91
N ILE A 305 -18.80 -21.03 -4.72
CA ILE A 305 -18.82 -19.57 -4.79
C ILE A 305 -19.51 -19.13 -6.08
N THR A 306 -20.60 -18.38 -5.95
CA THR A 306 -21.31 -17.75 -7.07
C THR A 306 -21.00 -16.26 -7.08
N LEU A 307 -20.29 -15.77 -8.10
CA LEU A 307 -19.99 -14.35 -8.27
C LEU A 307 -21.08 -13.67 -9.12
N ILE A 308 -21.53 -12.48 -8.70
CA ILE A 308 -22.56 -11.69 -9.37
C ILE A 308 -22.05 -10.26 -9.54
N LYS A 309 -21.95 -9.81 -10.79
CA LYS A 309 -21.61 -8.42 -11.09
C LYS A 309 -22.83 -7.54 -10.90
N GLY A 310 -22.71 -6.50 -10.08
CA GLY A 310 -23.81 -5.58 -9.82
C GLY A 310 -23.66 -4.82 -8.50
N ARG A 311 -24.37 -3.69 -8.37
CA ARG A 311 -24.66 -3.09 -7.07
C ARG A 311 -25.65 -3.97 -6.32
N ILE A 312 -25.46 -4.15 -5.01
CA ILE A 312 -26.33 -5.02 -4.21
C ILE A 312 -27.80 -4.52 -4.19
N GLU A 313 -27.97 -3.22 -4.42
CA GLU A 313 -29.24 -2.51 -4.55
C GLU A 313 -30.01 -2.86 -5.83
N ASP A 314 -29.30 -3.17 -6.93
CA ASP A 314 -29.87 -3.34 -8.27
C ASP A 314 -30.03 -4.81 -8.69
N ILE A 315 -29.42 -5.73 -7.94
CA ILE A 315 -29.47 -7.16 -8.26
C ILE A 315 -30.45 -7.93 -7.38
N ASN A 316 -30.87 -9.08 -7.88
CA ASN A 316 -31.59 -10.08 -7.09
C ASN A 316 -30.68 -11.26 -6.80
N LEU A 317 -30.57 -11.65 -5.53
CA LEU A 317 -29.82 -12.84 -5.16
C LEU A 317 -30.56 -14.11 -5.61
N PRO A 318 -29.84 -15.19 -5.93
CA PRO A 318 -30.44 -16.48 -6.30
C PRO A 318 -31.05 -17.24 -5.11
N VAL A 319 -31.20 -16.58 -3.96
CA VAL A 319 -31.77 -17.09 -2.71
C VAL A 319 -32.63 -16.00 -2.07
N GLU A 320 -33.65 -16.39 -1.32
CA GLU A 320 -34.51 -15.44 -0.59
C GLU A 320 -33.78 -14.82 0.60
N LYS A 321 -33.02 -15.64 1.33
CA LYS A 321 -32.28 -15.24 2.54
C LYS A 321 -30.91 -15.88 2.64
N VAL A 322 -30.00 -15.22 3.36
CA VAL A 322 -28.66 -15.70 3.71
C VAL A 322 -28.51 -15.76 5.23
N ASP A 323 -27.66 -16.67 5.71
CA ASP A 323 -27.39 -16.82 7.14
C ASP A 323 -26.36 -15.80 7.65
N ILE A 324 -25.40 -15.43 6.80
CA ILE A 324 -24.27 -14.56 7.15
C ILE A 324 -24.06 -13.55 6.04
N ILE A 325 -23.83 -12.30 6.44
CA ILE A 325 -23.24 -11.28 5.57
C ILE A 325 -21.82 -11.02 6.07
N ILE A 326 -20.84 -11.18 5.19
CA ILE A 326 -19.46 -10.75 5.40
C ILE A 326 -19.19 -9.59 4.44
N SER A 327 -18.51 -8.56 4.92
CA SER A 327 -18.10 -7.46 4.05
C SER A 327 -16.91 -6.75 4.66
N GLU A 328 -16.00 -6.31 3.81
CA GLU A 328 -15.01 -5.30 4.14
C GLU A 328 -15.51 -4.01 3.51
N TRP A 329 -16.14 -3.16 4.34
CA TRP A 329 -16.84 -1.95 3.92
C TRP A 329 -16.18 -0.68 4.47
N MET A 330 -15.14 -0.84 5.29
CA MET A 330 -14.63 0.25 6.11
C MET A 330 -13.85 1.23 5.26
N GLY A 331 -14.23 2.50 5.28
CA GLY A 331 -13.46 3.57 4.66
C GLY A 331 -12.51 4.25 5.64
N TYR A 332 -11.80 5.28 5.17
CA TYR A 332 -11.09 6.21 6.06
C TYR A 332 -12.04 6.81 7.10
N PHE A 333 -11.54 7.02 8.32
CA PHE A 333 -12.37 7.41 9.47
C PHE A 333 -13.63 6.52 9.64
N LEU A 334 -13.52 5.24 9.28
CA LEU A 334 -14.55 4.18 9.26
C LEU A 334 -15.67 4.37 8.22
N LEU A 335 -16.25 5.56 8.11
CA LEU A 335 -17.49 5.81 7.39
C LEU A 335 -17.31 6.47 6.01
N PHE A 336 -16.08 6.81 5.61
CA PHE A 336 -15.81 7.34 4.27
C PHE A 336 -16.21 6.34 3.19
N GLU A 337 -16.58 6.83 2.00
CA GLU A 337 -17.14 6.07 0.87
C GLU A 337 -18.52 5.45 1.10
N SER A 338 -19.06 5.53 2.32
CA SER A 338 -20.43 5.13 2.67
C SER A 338 -20.83 3.70 2.27
N MET A 339 -19.88 2.77 2.12
CA MET A 339 -20.16 1.39 1.71
C MET A 339 -20.99 0.60 2.74
N LEU A 340 -20.98 1.03 4.02
CA LEU A 340 -21.86 0.48 5.05
C LEU A 340 -23.34 0.61 4.65
N ASP A 341 -23.74 1.61 3.87
CA ASP A 341 -25.12 1.75 3.38
C ASP A 341 -25.58 0.51 2.62
N SER A 342 -24.73 0.01 1.72
CA SER A 342 -24.97 -1.18 0.91
C SER A 342 -25.01 -2.45 1.75
N VAL A 343 -24.16 -2.54 2.78
CA VAL A 343 -24.19 -3.65 3.75
C VAL A 343 -25.50 -3.66 4.55
N LEU A 344 -25.98 -2.50 4.99
CA LEU A 344 -27.24 -2.37 5.72
C LEU A 344 -28.44 -2.67 4.81
N TYR A 345 -28.41 -2.23 3.55
CA TYR A 345 -29.41 -2.61 2.55
C TYR A 345 -29.47 -4.15 2.38
N ALA A 346 -28.31 -4.79 2.21
CA ALA A 346 -28.20 -6.24 2.09
C ALA A 346 -28.70 -6.96 3.35
N ARG A 347 -28.38 -6.43 4.54
CA ARG A 347 -28.85 -6.95 5.83
C ARG A 347 -30.36 -6.94 5.91
N ASP A 348 -30.95 -5.78 5.68
CA ASP A 348 -32.38 -5.57 5.88
C ASP A 348 -33.22 -6.39 4.87
N LEU A 349 -32.70 -6.57 3.66
CA LEU A 349 -33.39 -7.31 2.60
C LEU A 349 -33.12 -8.82 2.66
N TYR A 350 -31.85 -9.24 2.78
CA TYR A 350 -31.43 -10.62 2.54
C TYR A 350 -31.02 -11.40 3.79
N LEU A 351 -30.77 -10.76 4.95
CA LEU A 351 -30.39 -11.53 6.14
C LEU A 351 -31.61 -12.29 6.72
N ALA A 352 -31.40 -13.56 7.03
CA ALA A 352 -32.40 -14.40 7.70
C ALA A 352 -32.57 -14.00 9.17
N ASP A 353 -33.72 -14.35 9.76
CA ASP A 353 -33.92 -14.25 11.21
C ASP A 353 -32.87 -15.09 11.95
N GLY A 354 -32.12 -14.46 12.85
CA GLY A 354 -31.02 -15.10 13.57
C GLY A 354 -29.71 -15.20 12.79
N GLY A 355 -29.64 -14.62 11.58
CA GLY A 355 -28.39 -14.41 10.86
C GLY A 355 -27.55 -13.29 11.48
N SER A 356 -26.30 -13.17 11.02
CA SER A 356 -25.34 -12.16 11.51
C SER A 356 -24.62 -11.44 10.38
N VAL A 357 -24.29 -10.17 10.60
CA VAL A 357 -23.37 -9.37 9.80
C VAL A 357 -22.01 -9.35 10.51
N TYR A 358 -20.94 -9.57 9.74
CA TYR A 358 -19.55 -9.46 10.19
C TYR A 358 -18.72 -8.51 9.31
N PRO A 359 -17.85 -7.67 9.92
CA PRO A 359 -17.66 -7.49 11.36
C PRO A 359 -18.93 -6.97 12.05
N ASP A 360 -19.12 -7.32 13.32
CA ASP A 360 -20.39 -7.08 14.02
C ASP A 360 -20.38 -5.80 14.85
N LEU A 361 -19.23 -5.40 15.39
CA LEU A 361 -19.05 -4.15 16.13
C LEU A 361 -17.85 -3.38 15.60
N CYS A 362 -17.99 -2.06 15.54
CA CYS A 362 -16.91 -1.14 15.16
C CYS A 362 -16.90 0.07 16.11
N ASN A 363 -15.73 0.48 16.58
CA ASN A 363 -15.56 1.71 17.37
C ASN A 363 -14.87 2.79 16.54
N ILE A 364 -15.31 4.04 16.70
CA ILE A 364 -14.55 5.22 16.25
C ILE A 364 -13.96 5.87 17.49
N SER A 365 -12.65 6.08 17.48
CA SER A 365 -11.88 6.65 18.58
C SER A 365 -11.17 7.94 18.16
N LEU A 366 -11.02 8.86 19.09
CA LEU A 366 -10.24 10.09 18.92
C LEU A 366 -9.07 10.15 19.90
N ALA A 367 -7.98 10.79 19.50
CA ALA A 367 -6.89 11.22 20.37
C ALA A 367 -6.36 12.60 19.93
N ALA A 368 -5.62 13.28 20.81
CA ALA A 368 -4.98 14.56 20.50
C ALA A 368 -3.53 14.33 20.04
N LEU A 369 -3.08 15.14 19.07
CA LEU A 369 -1.70 15.17 18.59
C LEU A 369 -1.01 16.48 18.96
N GLY A 370 0.29 16.39 19.22
CA GLY A 370 1.18 17.50 19.53
C GLY A 370 2.36 17.60 18.57
N ASP A 371 2.11 17.51 17.26
CA ASP A 371 3.13 17.62 16.22
C ASP A 371 3.24 19.06 15.73
N THR A 372 4.19 19.81 16.30
CA THR A 372 4.40 21.22 15.98
C THR A 372 5.11 21.41 14.64
N GLN A 373 6.05 20.54 14.29
CA GLN A 373 6.79 20.62 13.03
C GLN A 373 5.83 20.46 11.84
N LYS A 374 4.98 19.43 11.89
CA LYS A 374 3.97 19.21 10.85
C LYS A 374 2.98 20.37 10.73
N HIS A 375 2.55 20.93 11.87
CA HIS A 375 1.68 22.11 11.85
C HIS A 375 2.37 23.29 11.17
N GLN A 376 3.66 23.50 11.44
CA GLN A 376 4.45 24.52 10.77
C GLN A 376 4.50 24.29 9.27
N ASP A 377 4.82 23.08 8.82
CA ASP A 377 5.00 22.76 7.40
C ASP A 377 3.70 22.83 6.58
N ARG A 378 2.55 22.54 7.21
CA ARG A 378 1.25 22.44 6.51
C ARG A 378 0.40 23.68 6.66
N ILE A 379 0.41 24.29 7.85
CA ILE A 379 -0.44 25.43 8.18
C ILE A 379 0.39 26.70 8.28
N ALA A 380 1.38 26.77 9.17
CA ALA A 380 2.11 28.03 9.41
C ALA A 380 2.96 28.48 8.20
N PHE A 381 3.40 27.56 7.34
CA PHE A 381 4.10 27.82 6.09
C PHE A 381 3.43 28.92 5.27
N TRP A 382 2.09 28.93 5.21
CA TRP A 382 1.34 29.91 4.45
C TRP A 382 1.39 31.33 5.02
N ASP A 383 1.81 31.54 6.27
CA ASP A 383 1.97 32.88 6.85
C ASP A 383 3.15 33.64 6.22
N ASP A 384 4.19 32.92 5.80
CA ASP A 384 5.39 33.49 5.19
C ASP A 384 6.04 32.51 4.20
N VAL A 385 5.65 32.62 2.94
CA VAL A 385 6.20 31.84 1.82
C VAL A 385 7.26 32.69 1.13
N TYR A 386 8.52 32.53 1.52
CA TYR A 386 9.67 33.29 0.98
C TYR A 386 9.55 34.82 1.13
N GLY A 387 9.02 35.31 2.24
CA GLY A 387 8.77 36.73 2.49
C GLY A 387 7.37 37.20 2.08
N PHE A 388 6.54 36.34 1.50
CA PHE A 388 5.20 36.67 1.03
C PHE A 388 4.12 36.05 1.92
N ASN A 389 3.20 36.88 2.42
CA ASN A 389 2.04 36.39 3.16
C ASN A 389 1.03 35.74 2.21
N MET A 390 0.85 34.43 2.34
CA MET A 390 -0.12 33.63 1.59
C MET A 390 -1.19 33.02 2.51
N ALA A 391 -1.46 33.61 3.67
CA ALA A 391 -2.36 33.05 4.68
C ALA A 391 -3.81 32.89 4.19
N CYS A 392 -4.18 33.51 3.07
CA CYS A 392 -5.45 33.26 2.39
C CYS A 392 -5.62 31.80 1.96
N MET A 393 -4.52 31.08 1.69
CA MET A 393 -4.51 29.67 1.29
C MET A 393 -4.93 28.73 2.42
N LYS A 394 -4.74 29.14 3.70
CA LYS A 394 -5.19 28.36 4.87
C LYS A 394 -6.68 28.03 4.82
N LYS A 395 -7.51 28.89 4.20
CA LYS A 395 -8.95 28.64 4.04
C LYS A 395 -9.27 27.40 3.19
N ALA A 396 -8.37 27.00 2.30
CA ALA A 396 -8.50 25.80 1.49
C ALA A 396 -7.86 24.58 2.17
N VAL A 397 -6.69 24.75 2.79
CA VAL A 397 -5.89 23.64 3.36
C VAL A 397 -6.42 23.16 4.71
N VAL A 398 -6.82 24.07 5.59
CA VAL A 398 -7.26 23.75 6.97
C VAL A 398 -8.50 22.86 7.01
N PRO A 399 -9.50 23.03 6.11
CA PRO A 399 -10.65 22.13 6.03
C PRO A 399 -10.36 20.74 5.43
N GLU A 400 -9.16 20.44 4.94
CA GLU A 400 -8.86 19.11 4.39
C GLU A 400 -8.40 18.17 5.50
N ALA A 401 -9.14 17.08 5.73
CA ALA A 401 -8.68 16.00 6.59
C ALA A 401 -7.57 15.22 5.87
N MET A 402 -6.52 14.83 6.60
CA MET A 402 -5.38 14.11 6.02
C MET A 402 -5.42 12.64 6.41
N VAL A 403 -5.10 11.74 5.48
CA VAL A 403 -5.03 10.29 5.75
C VAL A 403 -3.58 9.84 5.69
N GLU A 404 -3.03 9.49 6.85
CA GLU A 404 -1.60 9.24 6.99
C GLU A 404 -1.29 8.39 8.22
N VAL A 405 -0.08 7.82 8.25
CA VAL A 405 0.42 7.11 9.41
C VAL A 405 0.91 8.15 10.42
N VAL A 406 0.33 8.12 11.61
CA VAL A 406 0.68 9.02 12.71
C VAL A 406 1.78 8.38 13.56
N LYS A 407 2.83 9.15 13.85
CA LYS A 407 3.90 8.70 14.75
C LYS A 407 3.37 8.60 16.18
N ALA A 408 3.59 7.48 16.83
CA ALA A 408 2.99 7.18 18.15
C ALA A 408 3.44 8.13 19.27
N ASP A 409 4.64 8.70 19.15
CA ASP A 409 5.23 9.68 20.07
C ASP A 409 4.56 11.07 20.00
N THR A 410 3.90 11.39 18.89
CA THR A 410 3.12 12.63 18.73
C THR A 410 1.77 12.60 19.44
N LEU A 411 1.34 11.44 19.96
CA LEU A 411 0.12 11.32 20.77
C LEU A 411 0.30 11.99 22.12
N ILE A 412 -0.60 12.92 22.45
CA ILE A 412 -0.55 13.70 23.69
C ILE A 412 -1.79 13.52 24.56
N SER A 413 -2.61 12.50 24.29
CA SER A 413 -3.75 12.14 25.12
C SER A 413 -4.02 10.64 25.15
N GLU A 414 -4.74 10.20 26.17
CA GLU A 414 -5.44 8.91 26.12
C GLU A 414 -6.54 8.96 25.03
N PRO A 415 -6.80 7.86 24.30
CA PRO A 415 -7.86 7.83 23.30
C PRO A 415 -9.25 7.77 23.95
N THR A 416 -10.27 8.24 23.23
CA THR A 416 -11.67 8.19 23.66
C THR A 416 -12.54 7.67 22.53
N VAL A 417 -13.32 6.62 22.80
CA VAL A 417 -14.35 6.11 21.89
C VAL A 417 -15.49 7.13 21.82
N ILE A 418 -15.79 7.62 20.62
CA ILE A 418 -16.87 8.59 20.38
C ILE A 418 -18.15 7.97 19.84
N GLN A 419 -18.04 6.79 19.22
CA GLN A 419 -19.17 6.08 18.64
C GLN A 419 -18.85 4.58 18.55
N THR A 420 -19.84 3.75 18.88
CA THR A 420 -19.82 2.30 18.64
C THR A 420 -20.98 1.95 17.71
N ILE A 421 -20.67 1.26 16.61
CA ILE A 421 -21.63 0.84 15.59
C ILE A 421 -21.82 -0.68 15.71
N ASP A 422 -23.05 -1.12 15.99
CA ASP A 422 -23.47 -2.54 15.88
C ASP A 422 -24.06 -2.77 14.50
N CYS A 423 -23.30 -3.40 13.60
CA CYS A 423 -23.68 -3.65 12.21
C CYS A 423 -24.98 -4.47 12.10
N ASN A 424 -25.34 -5.22 13.14
CA ASN A 424 -26.54 -6.05 13.17
C ASN A 424 -27.81 -5.26 13.55
N ARG A 425 -27.67 -4.00 14.00
CA ARG A 425 -28.79 -3.22 14.56
C ARG A 425 -28.87 -1.78 14.06
N VAL A 426 -27.73 -1.18 13.69
CA VAL A 426 -27.65 0.23 13.31
C VAL A 426 -28.53 0.54 12.10
N CYS A 427 -29.16 1.71 12.09
CA CYS A 427 -29.88 2.26 10.94
C CYS A 427 -29.07 3.38 10.28
N LEU A 428 -29.36 3.66 9.00
CA LEU A 428 -28.67 4.71 8.22
C LEU A 428 -28.67 6.09 8.91
N SER A 429 -29.76 6.45 9.59
CA SER A 429 -29.88 7.72 10.31
C SER A 429 -28.91 7.86 11.49
N GLU A 430 -28.37 6.74 12.00
CA GLU A 430 -27.41 6.72 13.10
C GLU A 430 -25.96 6.84 12.63
N LEU A 431 -25.70 6.75 11.31
CA LEU A 431 -24.38 6.95 10.72
C LEU A 431 -24.03 8.44 10.60
N GLU A 432 -25.02 9.33 10.70
CA GLU A 432 -24.84 10.76 10.91
C GLU A 432 -25.09 11.11 12.38
N PHE A 433 -24.04 11.39 13.14
CA PHE A 433 -24.13 11.53 14.59
C PHE A 433 -23.39 12.76 15.12
N ALA A 434 -23.68 13.12 16.37
CA ALA A 434 -22.91 14.08 17.13
C ALA A 434 -22.63 13.51 18.52
N SER A 435 -21.40 13.65 18.99
CA SER A 435 -20.94 13.07 20.24
C SER A 435 -20.05 14.08 20.98
N ASP A 436 -20.21 14.16 22.30
CA ASP A 436 -19.29 14.91 23.15
C ASP A 436 -18.09 14.00 23.46
N PHE A 437 -16.88 14.56 23.47
CA PHE A 437 -15.65 13.83 23.78
C PHE A 437 -14.82 14.55 24.83
N CYS A 438 -13.94 13.79 25.49
CA CYS A 438 -13.07 14.28 26.56
C CYS A 438 -11.71 13.57 26.47
N LEU A 439 -10.71 14.26 25.92
CA LEU A 439 -9.36 13.72 25.76
C LEU A 439 -8.52 14.07 26.99
N LYS A 440 -8.06 13.06 27.73
CA LYS A 440 -7.20 13.26 28.89
C LYS A 440 -5.76 13.45 28.43
N ILE A 441 -5.23 14.65 28.61
CA ILE A 441 -3.92 15.06 28.11
C ILE A 441 -2.81 14.41 28.95
N THR A 442 -1.82 13.85 28.28
CA THR A 442 -0.67 13.17 28.90
C THR A 442 0.59 14.04 28.91
N ASN A 443 0.71 14.98 27.97
CA ASN A 443 1.91 15.80 27.77
C ASN A 443 1.55 17.29 27.76
N THR A 444 2.33 18.11 28.47
CA THR A 444 2.21 19.58 28.40
C THR A 444 2.86 20.08 27.11
N THR A 445 2.06 20.50 26.15
CA THR A 445 2.50 21.02 24.84
C THR A 445 1.34 21.74 24.13
N ASP A 446 1.51 22.09 22.87
CA ASP A 446 0.43 22.56 22.00
C ASP A 446 -0.25 21.38 21.30
N CYS A 447 -1.57 21.25 21.48
CA CYS A 447 -2.39 20.35 20.67
C CYS A 447 -2.54 20.95 19.27
N THR A 448 -1.99 20.27 18.26
CA THR A 448 -1.96 20.75 16.87
C THR A 448 -3.00 20.08 15.98
N ALA A 449 -3.48 18.90 16.35
CA ALA A 449 -4.52 18.17 15.64
C ALA A 449 -5.33 17.26 16.59
N VAL A 450 -6.50 16.84 16.10
CA VAL A 450 -7.20 15.65 16.60
C VAL A 450 -7.00 14.55 15.57
N VAL A 451 -6.70 13.32 16.01
CA VAL A 451 -6.63 12.14 15.14
C VAL A 451 -7.81 11.24 15.40
N GLY A 452 -8.38 10.70 14.32
CA GLY A 452 -9.42 9.69 14.32
C GLY A 452 -8.92 8.35 13.77
N TYR A 453 -9.28 7.27 14.45
CA TYR A 453 -9.04 5.90 14.01
C TYR A 453 -10.20 4.99 14.46
N PHE A 454 -10.17 3.72 14.10
CA PHE A 454 -11.24 2.79 14.43
C PHE A 454 -10.74 1.40 14.82
N ASP A 455 -11.60 0.68 15.52
CA ASP A 455 -11.39 -0.71 15.93
C ASP A 455 -12.53 -1.58 15.41
N ILE A 456 -12.20 -2.80 14.97
CA ILE A 456 -13.13 -3.75 14.36
C ILE A 456 -13.17 -5.02 15.20
N PHE A 457 -14.37 -5.54 15.44
CA PHE A 457 -14.61 -6.71 16.28
C PHE A 457 -15.43 -7.77 15.53
N PHE A 458 -15.17 -9.02 15.87
CA PHE A 458 -15.87 -10.22 15.41
C PHE A 458 -16.27 -11.06 16.64
N ASP A 459 -17.38 -10.68 17.28
CA ASP A 459 -17.73 -11.12 18.65
C ASP A 459 -19.01 -11.93 18.74
N ARG A 460 -20.00 -11.61 17.90
CA ARG A 460 -21.35 -12.21 17.95
C ARG A 460 -21.31 -13.67 17.53
N GLY A 461 -21.94 -14.54 18.32
CA GLY A 461 -22.25 -15.91 17.92
C GLY A 461 -21.03 -16.82 17.66
N CYS A 462 -19.84 -16.42 18.09
CA CYS A 462 -18.60 -17.15 17.89
C CYS A 462 -17.92 -17.50 19.22
N SER A 463 -17.03 -18.50 19.20
CA SER A 463 -16.28 -18.94 20.38
C SER A 463 -14.96 -18.18 20.53
N ASN A 464 -14.27 -17.96 19.40
CA ASN A 464 -12.99 -17.30 19.31
C ASN A 464 -13.18 -15.89 18.73
N LYS A 465 -13.21 -14.91 19.64
CA LYS A 465 -13.30 -13.50 19.27
C LYS A 465 -12.04 -13.05 18.55
N VAL A 466 -12.22 -12.22 17.52
CA VAL A 466 -11.12 -11.59 16.77
C VAL A 466 -11.38 -10.09 16.74
N MET A 467 -10.32 -9.30 16.85
CA MET A 467 -10.38 -7.85 16.69
C MET A 467 -9.11 -7.34 16.02
N PHE A 468 -9.20 -6.21 15.33
CA PHE A 468 -8.03 -5.43 14.94
C PHE A 468 -8.30 -3.93 15.13
N SER A 469 -7.22 -3.16 15.23
CA SER A 469 -7.25 -1.71 15.41
C SER A 469 -6.51 -1.03 14.27
N THR A 470 -6.91 0.20 13.93
CA THR A 470 -6.17 1.12 13.06
C THR A 470 -5.47 2.22 13.84
N GLY A 471 -5.35 2.08 15.17
CA GLY A 471 -4.74 3.10 16.02
C GLY A 471 -3.25 3.36 15.73
N PRO A 472 -2.72 4.55 16.09
CA PRO A 472 -1.31 4.88 15.84
C PRO A 472 -0.29 4.02 16.61
N GLN A 473 -0.73 3.30 17.64
CA GLN A 473 0.12 2.49 18.53
C GLN A 473 0.17 1.00 18.14
N VAL A 474 -0.46 0.61 17.03
CA VAL A 474 -0.48 -0.77 16.53
C VAL A 474 0.13 -0.86 15.13
N THR A 475 0.30 -2.08 14.62
CA THR A 475 0.78 -2.32 13.26
C THR A 475 -0.05 -1.54 12.24
N LYS A 476 0.63 -0.80 11.36
CA LYS A 476 -0.03 0.02 10.33
C LYS A 476 -0.92 -0.83 9.42
N THR A 477 -2.07 -0.27 9.09
CA THR A 477 -3.01 -0.79 8.09
C THR A 477 -3.08 0.19 6.92
N HIS A 478 -3.67 -0.21 5.80
CA HIS A 478 -3.82 0.67 4.63
C HIS A 478 -4.77 1.86 4.91
N TRP A 479 -5.67 1.75 5.91
CA TRP A 479 -6.51 2.86 6.35
C TRP A 479 -5.74 3.98 7.04
N LYS A 480 -4.58 3.66 7.62
CA LYS A 480 -3.77 4.60 8.40
C LYS A 480 -4.65 5.28 9.47
N GLN A 481 -4.51 6.60 9.68
CA GLN A 481 -5.39 7.39 10.54
C GLN A 481 -5.84 8.67 9.83
N THR A 482 -6.94 9.26 10.30
CA THR A 482 -7.46 10.52 9.79
C THR A 482 -7.10 11.67 10.71
N VAL A 483 -6.29 12.61 10.23
CA VAL A 483 -5.75 13.74 10.99
C VAL A 483 -6.53 15.01 10.66
N PHE A 484 -7.02 15.67 11.71
CA PHE A 484 -7.77 16.92 11.67
C PHE A 484 -6.90 18.05 12.26
N LEU A 485 -6.06 18.67 11.42
CA LEU A 485 -5.19 19.78 11.83
C LEU A 485 -6.02 20.97 12.32
N LEU A 486 -5.66 21.54 13.48
CA LEU A 486 -6.32 22.74 13.98
C LEU A 486 -5.75 23.97 13.26
N ASP A 487 -6.61 24.93 12.88
CA ASP A 487 -6.15 26.22 12.32
C ASP A 487 -5.12 26.90 13.22
N LYS A 488 -5.36 26.81 14.53
CA LYS A 488 -4.51 27.37 15.57
C LYS A 488 -4.32 26.33 16.66
N PRO A 489 -3.08 25.98 17.01
CA PRO A 489 -2.80 25.06 18.09
C PRO A 489 -3.42 25.52 19.41
N VAL A 490 -3.69 24.56 20.28
CA VAL A 490 -4.35 24.75 21.56
C VAL A 490 -3.38 24.37 22.68
N PRO A 491 -2.90 25.32 23.50
CA PRO A 491 -2.02 24.99 24.62
C PRO A 491 -2.74 24.11 25.63
N VAL A 492 -2.12 22.99 25.99
CA VAL A 492 -2.66 22.01 26.95
C VAL A 492 -1.63 21.63 28.00
N GLN A 493 -2.11 21.22 29.18
CA GLN A 493 -1.25 20.73 30.27
C GLN A 493 -1.49 19.24 30.54
N ALA A 494 -0.44 18.52 30.90
CA ALA A 494 -0.56 17.13 31.37
C ALA A 494 -1.55 17.04 32.54
N GLY A 495 -2.50 16.11 32.46
CA GLY A 495 -3.60 15.94 33.41
C GLY A 495 -4.83 16.81 33.12
N GLU A 496 -4.77 17.73 32.15
CA GLU A 496 -5.93 18.47 31.67
C GLU A 496 -6.89 17.56 30.88
N GLU A 497 -8.18 17.89 30.90
CA GLU A 497 -9.19 17.26 30.05
C GLU A 497 -9.60 18.22 28.92
N LEU A 498 -9.17 17.90 27.69
CA LEU A 498 -9.57 18.64 26.51
C LEU A 498 -10.94 18.15 26.04
N ARG A 499 -11.97 18.97 26.30
CA ARG A 499 -13.38 18.66 26.01
C ARG A 499 -13.83 19.33 24.72
N GLY A 500 -14.65 18.63 23.95
CA GLY A 500 -15.25 19.15 22.74
C GLY A 500 -16.43 18.33 22.27
N LYS A 501 -16.97 18.72 21.11
CA LYS A 501 -18.05 18.01 20.44
C LYS A 501 -17.67 17.74 19.00
N ILE A 502 -17.88 16.50 18.55
CA ILE A 502 -17.75 16.11 17.15
C ILE A 502 -19.13 15.96 16.53
N THR A 503 -19.28 16.33 15.26
CA THR A 503 -20.45 16.05 14.43
C THR A 503 -19.98 15.47 13.10
N VAL A 504 -20.43 14.26 12.77
CA VAL A 504 -20.09 13.55 11.53
C VAL A 504 -21.34 13.48 10.66
N ARG A 505 -21.23 13.91 9.41
CA ARG A 505 -22.33 13.90 8.44
C ARG A 505 -21.84 13.51 7.07
N LYS A 506 -22.73 12.96 6.24
CA LYS A 506 -22.47 12.81 4.81
C LYS A 506 -22.55 14.16 4.12
N ASN A 507 -21.74 14.33 3.08
CA ASN A 507 -21.90 15.49 2.22
C ASN A 507 -23.14 15.28 1.32
N LYS A 508 -24.10 16.20 1.37
CA LYS A 508 -25.33 16.08 0.57
C LYS A 508 -25.08 16.17 -0.94
N LYS A 509 -23.97 16.79 -1.36
CA LYS A 509 -23.58 16.89 -2.76
C LYS A 509 -22.81 15.67 -3.25
N ASP A 510 -22.19 14.96 -2.32
CA ASP A 510 -21.40 13.76 -2.57
C ASP A 510 -21.58 12.79 -1.38
N PRO A 511 -22.54 11.86 -1.47
CA PRO A 511 -22.82 10.90 -0.41
C PRO A 511 -21.66 9.99 -0.03
N ARG A 512 -20.62 9.87 -0.88
CA ARG A 512 -19.39 9.11 -0.58
C ARG A 512 -18.44 9.90 0.34
N SER A 513 -18.54 11.23 0.34
CA SER A 513 -17.73 12.12 1.16
C SER A 513 -18.30 12.37 2.56
N LEU A 514 -17.43 12.68 3.52
CA LEU A 514 -17.80 13.06 4.89
C LEU A 514 -17.47 14.51 5.21
N LEU A 515 -18.35 15.11 6.02
CA LEU A 515 -18.12 16.37 6.70
C LEU A 515 -18.00 16.10 8.20
N VAL A 516 -16.84 16.39 8.75
CA VAL A 516 -16.53 16.23 10.18
C VAL A 516 -16.38 17.60 10.81
N THR A 517 -17.16 17.92 11.83
CA THR A 517 -17.10 19.22 12.50
C THR A 517 -16.73 19.06 13.97
N PHE A 518 -15.70 19.78 14.40
CA PHE A 518 -15.28 19.88 15.78
C PHE A 518 -15.70 21.23 16.38
N ASP A 519 -16.28 21.19 17.58
CA ASP A 519 -16.46 22.33 18.47
C ASP A 519 -15.49 22.16 19.65
N LEU A 520 -14.45 22.98 19.70
CA LEU A 520 -13.33 22.88 20.62
C LEU A 520 -12.93 24.26 21.12
N ARG A 521 -12.99 24.50 22.45
CA ARG A 521 -12.65 25.78 23.11
C ARG A 521 -13.19 27.02 22.37
N ASP A 522 -14.52 27.06 22.15
CA ASP A 522 -15.26 28.12 21.45
C ASP A 522 -14.92 28.29 19.96
N ARG A 523 -14.23 27.33 19.36
CA ARG A 523 -13.93 27.31 17.92
C ARG A 523 -14.65 26.16 17.26
N LYS A 524 -15.31 26.49 16.16
CA LYS A 524 -15.94 25.51 15.28
C LYS A 524 -15.13 25.37 14.00
N GLN A 525 -14.63 24.17 13.73
CA GLN A 525 -13.90 23.86 12.51
C GLN A 525 -14.54 22.67 11.82
N THR A 526 -14.74 22.77 10.51
CA THR A 526 -15.34 21.71 9.68
C THR A 526 -14.31 21.25 8.67
N TYR A 527 -14.16 19.95 8.58
CA TYR A 527 -13.27 19.24 7.69
C TYR A 527 -14.08 18.47 6.66
N SER A 528 -13.55 18.39 5.45
CA SER A 528 -14.02 17.50 4.40
C SER A 528 -13.04 16.35 4.25
N LEU A 529 -13.59 15.14 4.18
CA LEU A 529 -12.89 13.94 3.75
C LEU A 529 -13.52 13.53 2.42
N GLN A 530 -12.76 13.67 1.34
CA GLN A 530 -13.19 13.50 -0.05
C GLN A 530 -12.27 12.54 -0.78
#